data_AF-A0A403F1V2-F1
#
_entry.id   AF-A0A403F1V2-F1
#
_cell.length_a   1.000
_cell.length_b   1.000
_cell.length_c   1.000
_cell.angle_alpha   90.00
_cell.angle_beta   90.00
_cell.angle_gamma   90.00
#
_symmetry.space_group_name_H-M   'P 1'
#
loop_
_entity.id
_entity.type
_entity.pdbx_description
1 polymer ?
#
loop_
_entity_poly.entity_id
_entity_poly.type
_entity_poly.pdbx_seq_one_letter_code
_entity_poly.pdbx_strand_id
1 'polypeptide(L)'
;MKATRQKGAVMKMADCPIVFYLPQASLPLSVYAAQTGQTERAVQQQANNQKIVLMKEQLGKERRVNMVYELLAAYEEAQEALRLKIK
;
A
#
# COMPACT_ATOMS: atom_id res chain seq x y z
N MET A 1 -13.71 24.20 6.29
CA MET A 1 -13.57 22.76 5.91
C MET A 1 -13.17 21.99 7.16
N LYS A 2 -13.97 21.01 7.62
CA LYS A 2 -13.59 20.16 8.76
C LYS A 2 -12.47 19.22 8.31
N ALA A 3 -11.27 19.39 8.85
CA ALA A 3 -10.18 18.45 8.66
C ALA A 3 -10.54 17.13 9.36
N THR A 4 -11.12 16.20 8.63
CA THR A 4 -11.32 14.83 9.09
C THR A 4 -9.94 14.24 9.30
N ARG A 5 -9.48 14.14 10.57
CA ARG A 5 -8.23 13.46 10.92
C ARG A 5 -8.33 12.00 10.45
N GLN A 6 -7.81 11.70 9.27
CA GLN A 6 -7.57 10.32 8.87
C GLN A 6 -6.54 9.75 9.84
N LYS A 7 -6.96 8.76 10.64
CA LYS A 7 -6.03 8.01 11.49
C LYS A 7 -5.09 7.24 10.57
N GLY A 8 -3.83 7.65 10.51
CA GLY A 8 -2.77 6.88 9.83
C GLY A 8 -2.55 5.52 10.49
N ALA A 9 -1.81 4.64 9.82
CA ALA A 9 -1.39 3.37 10.39
C ALA A 9 0.03 3.49 10.96
N VAL A 10 0.22 2.92 12.15
CA VAL A 10 1.53 2.72 12.76
C VAL A 10 1.83 1.22 12.67
N MET A 11 2.99 0.88 12.12
CA MET A 11 3.44 -0.50 11.98
C MET A 11 4.78 -0.68 12.69
N LYS A 12 4.88 -1.73 13.51
CA LYS A 12 6.13 -2.21 14.12
C LYS A 12 6.44 -3.57 13.53
N MET A 13 7.58 -3.71 12.85
CA MET A 13 8.03 -5.02 12.36
C MET A 13 8.76 -5.76 13.49
N ALA A 14 8.67 -7.10 13.51
CA ALA A 14 9.46 -7.90 14.43
C ALA A 14 10.96 -7.65 14.17
N ASP A 15 11.73 -7.49 15.25
CA ASP A 15 13.19 -7.26 15.23
C ASP A 15 13.69 -5.99 14.51
N CYS A 16 12.79 -5.09 14.08
CA CYS A 16 13.15 -3.78 13.54
C CYS A 16 12.91 -2.70 14.60
N PRO A 17 13.94 -1.93 15.03
CA PRO A 17 13.76 -0.85 16.00
C PRO A 17 13.01 0.36 15.41
N ILE A 18 12.76 0.36 14.09
CA ILE A 18 12.12 1.45 13.36
C ILE A 18 10.61 1.23 13.32
N VAL A 19 9.87 2.27 13.69
CA VAL A 19 8.40 2.33 13.55
C VAL A 19 8.06 3.05 12.25
N PHE A 20 7.27 2.42 11.40
CA PHE A 20 6.80 3.01 10.16
C PHE A 20 5.43 3.67 10.39
N TYR A 21 5.32 4.95 10.04
CA TYR A 21 4.04 5.66 10.02
C TYR A 21 3.60 5.87 8.58
N LEU A 22 2.43 5.32 8.25
CA LEU A 22 1.76 5.49 6.96
C LEU A 22 0.59 6.48 7.17
N PRO A 23 0.71 7.74 6.70
CA PRO A 23 -0.36 8.73 6.84
C PRO A 23 -1.68 8.27 6.22
N GLN A 24 -1.58 7.50 5.13
CA GLN A 24 -2.70 6.94 4.40
C GLN A 24 -2.54 5.43 4.31
N ALA A 25 -3.10 4.70 5.28
CA ALA A 25 -3.05 3.24 5.33
C ALA A 25 -3.81 2.57 4.16
N SER A 26 -4.71 3.31 3.51
CA SER A 26 -5.41 2.86 2.31
C SER A 26 -5.73 4.03 1.39
N LEU A 27 -5.64 3.78 0.09
CA LEU A 27 -5.90 4.77 -0.94
C LEU A 27 -7.03 4.33 -1.87
N PRO A 28 -7.95 5.23 -2.27
CA PRO A 28 -8.81 4.98 -3.43
C PRO A 28 -7.98 4.62 -4.67
N LEU A 29 -8.54 3.77 -5.54
CA LEU A 29 -7.89 3.38 -6.80
C LEU A 29 -7.51 4.59 -7.66
N SER A 30 -8.38 5.60 -7.72
CA SER A 30 -8.17 6.85 -8.43
C SER A 30 -6.95 7.62 -7.94
N VAL A 31 -6.84 7.80 -6.63
CA VAL A 31 -5.72 8.49 -5.99
C VAL A 31 -4.42 7.70 -6.17
N TYR A 32 -4.47 6.37 -6.02
CA TYR A 32 -3.32 5.51 -6.24
C TYR A 32 -2.82 5.57 -7.70
N ALA A 33 -3.74 5.55 -8.66
CA ALA A 33 -3.42 5.69 -10.08
C ALA A 33 -2.72 7.03 -10.36
N ALA A 34 -3.25 8.13 -9.83
CA ALA A 34 -2.65 9.45 -9.95
C ALA A 34 -1.23 9.53 -9.34
N GLN A 35 -1.02 8.94 -8.16
CA GLN A 35 0.30 8.93 -7.49
C GLN A 35 1.33 8.08 -8.22
N THR A 36 0.91 7.00 -8.88
CA THR A 36 1.80 6.08 -9.61
C THR A 36 1.96 6.44 -11.09
N GLY A 37 1.30 7.49 -11.57
CA GLY A 37 1.31 7.87 -12.99
C GLY A 37 0.61 6.87 -13.90
N GLN A 38 -0.28 6.05 -13.36
CA GLN A 38 -1.01 5.02 -14.08
C GLN A 38 -2.45 5.45 -14.36
N THR A 39 -3.11 4.78 -15.32
CA THR A 39 -4.55 4.94 -15.50
C THR A 39 -5.31 4.08 -14.49
N GLU A 40 -6.50 4.53 -14.07
CA GLU A 40 -7.34 3.74 -13.14
C GLU A 40 -7.64 2.33 -13.68
N ARG A 41 -7.82 2.20 -15.00
CA ARG A 41 -8.04 0.92 -15.66
C ARG A 41 -6.82 -0.01 -15.50
N ALA A 42 -5.60 0.52 -15.61
CA ALA A 42 -4.39 -0.27 -15.43
C ALA A 42 -4.24 -0.75 -13.99
N VAL A 43 -4.50 0.12 -13.01
CA VAL A 43 -4.49 -0.24 -11.59
C VAL A 43 -5.58 -1.28 -11.28
N GLN A 44 -6.77 -1.13 -11.86
CA GLN A 44 -7.84 -2.12 -11.70
C GLN A 44 -7.47 -3.48 -12.30
N GLN A 45 -6.79 -3.50 -13.45
CA GLN A 45 -6.25 -4.75 -14.02
C GLN A 45 -5.16 -5.36 -13.15
N GLN A 46 -4.28 -4.56 -12.55
CA GLN A 46 -3.27 -5.05 -11.62
C GLN A 46 -3.89 -5.67 -10.37
N ALA A 47 -4.93 -5.04 -9.81
CA ALA A 47 -5.69 -5.58 -8.69
C ALA A 47 -6.39 -6.90 -9.07
N ASN A 48 -7.00 -6.98 -10.26
CA ASN A 48 -7.61 -8.22 -10.75
C ASN A 48 -6.59 -9.34 -10.95
N ASN A 49 -5.38 -9.00 -11.38
CA ASN A 49 -4.25 -9.91 -11.56
C ASN A 49 -3.49 -10.19 -10.26
N GLN A 50 -4.03 -9.79 -9.10
CA GLN A 50 -3.43 -9.98 -7.77
C GLN A 50 -2.03 -9.36 -7.61
N LYS A 51 -1.67 -8.39 -8.46
CA LYS A 51 -0.41 -7.64 -8.33
C LYS A 51 -0.49 -6.53 -7.28
N ILE A 52 -1.69 -6.05 -7.00
CA ILE A 52 -1.98 -5.05 -5.96
C ILE A 52 -3.05 -5.63 -5.05
N VAL A 53 -2.83 -5.53 -3.73
CA VAL A 53 -3.79 -6.03 -2.75
C VAL A 53 -4.78 -4.93 -2.36
N LEU A 54 -6.07 -5.24 -2.54
CA LEU A 54 -7.15 -4.38 -2.09
C LEU A 54 -7.51 -4.66 -0.63
N MET A 55 -7.98 -3.63 0.08
CA MET A 55 -8.63 -3.79 1.38
C MET A 55 -9.88 -4.67 1.23
N LYS A 56 -10.22 -5.46 2.27
CA LYS A 56 -11.45 -6.26 2.30
C LYS A 56 -12.65 -5.39 1.91
N GLU A 57 -13.34 -5.76 0.84
CA GLU A 57 -14.48 -5.02 0.32
C GLU A 57 -15.58 -4.92 1.39
N GLN A 58 -16.05 -3.69 1.63
CA GLN A 58 -17.30 -3.44 2.32
C GLN A 58 -18.32 -3.04 1.27
N LEU A 59 -19.47 -3.70 1.24
CA LEU A 59 -20.56 -3.42 0.29
C LEU A 59 -20.87 -1.92 0.24
N GLY A 60 -20.91 -1.36 -0.97
CA GLY A 60 -21.23 0.06 -1.21
C GLY A 60 -20.07 1.04 -0.96
N LYS A 61 -18.87 0.57 -0.59
CA LYS A 61 -17.68 1.43 -0.48
C LYS A 61 -16.76 1.28 -1.69
N GLU A 62 -16.13 2.40 -2.03
CA GLU A 62 -15.10 2.45 -3.07
C GLU A 62 -13.97 1.46 -2.75
N ARG A 63 -13.46 0.78 -3.79
CA ARG A 63 -12.30 -0.11 -3.68
C ARG A 63 -11.06 0.69 -3.29
N ARG A 64 -10.35 0.20 -2.28
CA ARG A 64 -9.15 0.87 -1.76
C ARG A 64 -7.96 -0.08 -1.80
N VAL A 65 -6.84 0.42 -2.27
CA VAL A 65 -5.53 -0.23 -2.22
C VAL A 65 -5.04 -0.28 -0.78
N ASN A 66 -4.50 -1.42 -0.37
CA ASN A 66 -3.90 -1.62 0.94
C ASN A 66 -2.42 -1.18 0.92
N MET A 67 -2.17 0.07 1.29
CA MET A 67 -0.82 0.65 1.24
C MET A 67 0.16 0.01 2.23
N VAL A 68 -0.35 -0.61 3.30
CA VAL A 68 0.50 -1.34 4.25
C VAL A 68 1.07 -2.58 3.59
N TYR A 69 0.26 -3.29 2.81
CA TYR A 69 0.70 -4.47 2.07
C TYR A 69 1.73 -4.11 1.00
N GLU A 70 1.47 -3.06 0.22
CA GLU A 70 2.42 -2.57 -0.80
C GLU A 70 3.78 -2.22 -0.18
N LEU A 71 3.80 -1.57 0.98
CA LEU A 71 5.04 -1.27 1.69
C LEU A 71 5.78 -2.54 2.10
N LEU A 72 5.07 -3.52 2.67
CA LEU A 72 5.69 -4.76 3.16
C LEU A 72 6.25 -5.60 2.03
N ALA A 73 5.52 -5.73 0.92
CA ALA A 73 5.98 -6.44 -0.27
C ALA A 73 7.24 -5.80 -0.86
N ALA A 74 7.24 -4.47 -1.03
CA ALA A 74 8.41 -3.75 -1.52
C ALA A 74 9.61 -3.85 -0.54
N TYR A 75 9.34 -3.86 0.76
CA TYR A 75 10.37 -4.01 1.79
C TYR A 75 11.01 -5.40 1.74
N GLU A 76 10.21 -6.46 1.61
CA GLU A 76 10.70 -7.83 1.48
C GLU A 76 11.56 -7.99 0.23
N GLU A 77 11.10 -7.50 -0.93
CA GLU A 77 11.87 -7.50 -2.18
C GLU A 77 13.21 -6.76 -2.03
N ALA A 78 13.19 -5.59 -1.38
CA ALA A 78 14.41 -4.83 -1.11
C ALA A 78 15.38 -5.58 -0.17
N GLN A 79 14.87 -6.28 0.84
CA GLN A 79 15.69 -7.11 1.73
C GLN A 79 16.31 -8.31 1.00
N GLU A 80 15.57 -8.97 0.11
CA GLU A 80 16.09 -10.07 -0.70
C GLU A 80 17.19 -9.58 -1.65
N ALA A 81 16.97 -8.46 -2.34
CA ALA A 81 17.96 -7.86 -3.22
C ALA A 81 19.25 -7.46 -2.47
N LEU A 82 19.11 -6.95 -1.24
CA LEU A 82 20.25 -6.63 -0.39
C LEU A 82 21.04 -7.88 0.01
N ARG A 83 20.35 -8.97 0.40
CA ARG A 83 20.99 -10.24 0.74
C ARG A 83 21.76 -10.84 -0.45
N LEU A 84 21.21 -10.72 -1.66
CA LEU A 84 21.87 -11.20 -2.88
C LEU A 84 23.11 -10.38 -3.24
N LYS A 85 23.14 -9.07 -2.98
CA LYS A 85 24.31 -8.21 -3.23
C LYS A 85 25.48 -8.43 -2.26
N ILE A 86 25.21 -9.01 -1.09
CA ILE A 86 26.23 -9.27 -0.05
C ILE A 86 26.87 -10.67 -0.24
N LYS A 87 26.33 -11.51 -1.13
CA LYS A 87 26.96 -12.75 -1.59
C LYS A 87 27.79 -12.53 -2.85
#